data_AF-A0A135I577-F1
#
_entry.id   AF-A0A135I577-F1
#
_cell.length_a   1.000
_cell.length_b   1.000
_cell.length_c   1.000
_cell.angle_alpha   90.00
_cell.angle_beta   90.00
_cell.angle_gamma   90.00
#
_symmetry.space_group_name_H-M   'P 1'
#
loop_
_entity.id
_entity.type
_entity.pdbx_description
1 polymer ?
#
loop_
_entity_poly.entity_id
_entity_poly.type
_entity_poly.pdbx_seq_one_letter_code
_entity_poly.pdbx_strand_id
1 'polypeptide(L)'
;MPKQPGDIDDKSLVEYAVITVILPNKYLPKKLQLREYGVPESTLRDIGVTTICNLTEKGCYIESMTLAREFLEYARRTFRRRGNIYIHNIRIDVRSSKHQGTRDKVRRDSEAIRNVLANEKDKKQPSRTV
;
A
#
# COMPACT_ATOMS: atom_id res chain seq x y z
N MET A 1 4.02 14.93 38.36
CA MET A 1 4.82 15.39 37.21
C MET A 1 3.89 15.55 36.02
N PRO A 2 3.83 16.70 35.32
CA PRO A 2 2.90 16.85 34.20
C PRO A 2 3.52 16.23 32.93
N LYS A 3 2.71 15.47 32.19
CA LYS A 3 3.07 14.84 30.91
C LYS A 3 3.24 15.91 29.82
N GLN A 4 4.17 15.71 28.88
CA GLN A 4 4.38 16.62 27.75
C GLN A 4 3.41 16.31 26.59
N PRO A 5 3.05 17.30 25.76
CA PRO A 5 2.25 17.07 24.55
C PRO A 5 3.00 16.13 23.59
N GLY A 6 2.44 14.95 23.32
CA GLY A 6 3.08 13.90 22.54
C GLY A 6 3.24 12.57 23.26
N ASP A 7 3.06 12.54 24.59
CA ASP A 7 2.99 11.30 25.38
C ASP A 7 1.64 10.57 25.16
N ILE A 8 1.42 10.05 23.95
CA ILE A 8 0.45 8.97 23.74
C ILE A 8 1.21 7.67 23.92
N ASP A 9 1.46 7.33 25.18
CA ASP A 9 1.99 6.02 25.58
C ASP A 9 0.85 4.97 25.57
N ASP A 10 0.07 4.98 24.49
CA ASP A 10 -1.05 4.08 24.30
C ASP A 10 -0.53 2.83 23.58
N LYS A 11 -0.18 1.81 24.36
CA LYS A 11 0.28 0.49 23.86
C LYS A 11 -0.71 -0.18 22.90
N SER A 12 -1.95 0.31 22.82
CA SER A 12 -2.96 -0.14 21.86
C SER A 12 -2.85 0.53 20.48
N LEU A 13 -2.14 1.66 20.37
CA LEU A 13 -1.93 2.36 19.12
C LEU A 13 -0.89 1.61 18.27
N VAL A 14 -1.30 1.21 17.08
CA VAL A 14 -0.44 0.57 16.08
C VAL A 14 -0.28 1.54 14.92
N GLU A 15 0.94 2.01 14.70
CA GLU A 15 1.32 2.77 13.51
C GLU A 15 1.73 1.83 12.38
N TYR A 16 1.33 2.17 11.15
CA TYR A 16 1.65 1.41 9.96
C TYR A 16 1.62 2.29 8.72
N ALA A 17 2.41 1.93 7.73
CA ALA A 17 2.40 2.56 6.42
C ALA A 17 1.42 1.85 5.48
N VAL A 18 0.86 2.60 4.53
CA VAL A 18 0.04 2.12 3.43
C VAL A 18 0.53 2.76 2.14
N ILE A 19 0.53 2.00 1.04
CA ILE A 19 0.76 2.57 -0.30
C ILE A 19 -0.57 3.02 -0.87
N THR A 20 -0.65 4.29 -1.24
CA THR A 20 -1.82 4.92 -1.85
C THR A 20 -1.48 5.36 -3.26
N VAL A 21 -2.34 5.00 -4.20
CA VAL A 21 -2.31 5.42 -5.60
C VAL A 21 -3.46 6.38 -5.83
N ILE A 22 -3.16 7.52 -6.46
CA ILE A 22 -4.13 8.52 -6.86
C ILE A 22 -4.36 8.35 -8.37
N LEU A 23 -5.59 8.04 -8.76
CA LEU A 23 -5.96 7.89 -10.16
C LEU A 23 -7.42 8.31 -10.42
N PRO A 24 -7.77 8.69 -11.67
CA PRO A 24 -9.16 8.96 -12.04
C PRO A 24 -10.07 7.75 -11.86
N ASN A 25 -11.31 7.98 -11.45
CA ASN A 25 -12.34 6.97 -11.18
C ASN A 25 -12.47 5.94 -12.32
N LYS A 26 -12.39 6.37 -13.59
CA LYS A 26 -12.49 5.46 -14.76
C LYS A 26 -11.41 4.37 -14.83
N TYR A 27 -10.23 4.59 -14.25
CA TYR A 27 -9.14 3.62 -14.26
C TYR A 27 -9.20 2.62 -13.10
N LEU A 28 -10.18 2.76 -12.20
CA LEU A 28 -10.39 1.81 -11.12
C LEU A 28 -11.06 0.52 -11.63
N PRO A 29 -10.85 -0.62 -10.95
CA PRO A 29 -11.67 -1.81 -11.16
C PRO A 29 -13.15 -1.45 -11.00
N LYS A 30 -14.04 -2.00 -11.85
CA LYS A 30 -15.48 -1.67 -11.86
C LYS A 30 -16.13 -1.65 -10.48
N LYS A 31 -15.79 -2.60 -9.60
CA LYS A 31 -16.29 -2.71 -8.22
C LYS A 31 -15.89 -1.55 -7.28
N LEU A 32 -14.86 -0.77 -7.65
CA LEU A 32 -14.39 0.41 -6.89
C LEU A 32 -14.81 1.73 -7.56
N GLN A 33 -15.39 1.64 -8.76
CA GLN A 33 -15.90 2.81 -9.48
C GLN A 33 -17.21 3.24 -8.85
N LEU A 34 -17.32 4.51 -8.50
CA LEU A 34 -18.54 5.06 -7.90
C LEU A 34 -19.50 5.63 -8.97
N ARG A 35 -19.59 4.96 -10.13
CA ARG A 35 -20.42 5.40 -11.26
C ARG A 35 -21.90 5.45 -10.90
N GLU A 36 -22.37 4.46 -10.14
CA GLU A 36 -23.76 4.39 -9.68
C GLU A 36 -24.14 5.54 -8.74
N TYR A 37 -23.16 6.16 -8.09
CA TYR A 37 -23.34 7.33 -7.23
C TYR A 37 -23.12 8.66 -7.97
N GLY A 38 -23.08 8.64 -9.31
CA GLY A 38 -22.90 9.84 -10.13
C GLY A 38 -21.50 10.46 -10.05
N VAL A 39 -20.50 9.75 -9.52
CA VAL A 39 -19.13 10.29 -9.41
C VAL A 39 -18.50 10.38 -10.81
N PRO A 40 -18.05 11.58 -11.25
CA PRO A 40 -17.45 11.75 -12.57
C PRO A 40 -16.24 10.84 -12.81
N GLU A 41 -16.04 10.46 -14.07
CA GLU A 41 -14.94 9.58 -14.48
C GLU A 41 -13.55 10.15 -14.26
N SER A 42 -13.44 11.48 -14.33
CA SER A 42 -12.20 12.24 -14.13
C SER A 42 -11.85 12.47 -12.66
N THR A 43 -12.80 12.22 -11.74
CA THR A 43 -12.59 12.44 -10.30
C THR A 43 -11.43 11.60 -9.80
N LEU A 44 -10.43 12.26 -9.19
CA LEU A 44 -9.29 11.60 -8.59
C LEU A 44 -9.70 10.88 -7.30
N ARG A 45 -9.18 9.67 -7.12
CA ARG A 45 -9.48 8.81 -5.98
C ARG A 45 -8.21 8.29 -5.36
N ASP A 46 -8.15 8.35 -4.03
CA ASP A 46 -7.10 7.75 -3.22
C ASP A 46 -7.42 6.28 -2.97
N ILE A 47 -6.57 5.40 -3.47
CA ILE A 47 -6.83 3.95 -3.51
C ILE A 47 -5.62 3.19 -3.02
N GLY A 48 -5.83 2.32 -2.05
CA GLY A 48 -4.80 1.47 -1.49
C GLY A 48 -4.33 0.39 -2.44
N VAL A 49 -3.17 -0.18 -2.11
CA VAL A 49 -2.54 -1.26 -2.87
C VAL A 49 -2.45 -2.52 -2.02
N THR A 50 -2.83 -3.67 -2.55
CA THR A 50 -2.63 -4.97 -1.89
C THR A 50 -1.16 -5.40 -1.90
N THR A 51 -0.77 -6.40 -1.13
CA THR A 51 0.59 -6.98 -1.11
C THR A 51 1.12 -7.46 -2.47
N ILE A 52 0.22 -7.77 -3.42
CA ILE A 52 0.53 -8.17 -4.81
C ILE A 52 0.24 -7.08 -5.87
N CYS A 53 0.20 -5.81 -5.45
CA CYS A 53 0.00 -4.64 -6.32
C CYS A 53 -1.35 -4.57 -7.07
N ASN A 54 -2.43 -5.11 -6.51
CA ASN A 54 -3.80 -4.84 -6.97
C ASN A 54 -4.40 -3.64 -6.25
N LEU A 55 -5.32 -2.95 -6.91
CA LEU A 55 -6.03 -1.78 -6.35
C LEU A 55 -7.14 -2.25 -5.39
N THR A 56 -7.23 -1.61 -4.22
CA THR A 56 -8.19 -1.92 -3.15
C THR A 56 -8.50 -0.66 -2.32
N GLU A 57 -9.59 -0.62 -1.57
CA GLU A 57 -9.94 0.55 -0.76
C GLU A 57 -9.01 0.76 0.44
N LYS A 58 -8.64 -0.33 1.13
CA LYS A 58 -7.93 -0.26 2.43
C LYS A 58 -6.41 -0.29 2.31
N GLY A 59 -5.88 -0.94 1.28
CA GLY A 59 -4.45 -1.23 1.12
C GLY A 59 -3.93 -2.31 2.08
N CYS A 60 -2.65 -2.65 1.90
CA CYS A 60 -1.87 -3.50 2.80
C CYS A 60 -1.20 -2.67 3.90
N TYR A 61 -1.02 -3.25 5.08
CA TYR A 61 -0.47 -2.55 6.24
C TYR A 61 1.00 -2.94 6.44
N ILE A 62 1.88 -1.94 6.46
CA ILE A 62 3.33 -2.15 6.40
C ILE A 62 3.97 -1.69 7.71
N GLU A 63 4.75 -2.56 8.33
CA GLU A 63 5.31 -2.34 9.67
C GLU A 63 6.45 -1.31 9.74
N SER A 64 7.10 -0.98 8.62
CA SER A 64 8.24 -0.07 8.61
C SER A 64 8.32 0.76 7.35
N MET A 65 8.88 1.97 7.48
CA MET A 65 9.12 2.87 6.35
C MET A 65 10.13 2.31 5.35
N THR A 66 11.11 1.52 5.81
CA THR A 66 12.08 0.86 4.93
C THR A 66 11.37 -0.12 4.00
N LEU A 67 10.55 -1.03 4.55
CA LEU A 67 9.77 -1.98 3.76
C LEU A 67 8.76 -1.27 2.85
N ALA A 68 8.14 -0.19 3.34
CA ALA A 68 7.20 0.59 2.54
C ALA A 68 7.87 1.25 1.32
N ARG A 69 9.09 1.78 1.47
CA ARG A 69 9.86 2.36 0.35
C ARG A 69 10.25 1.31 -0.67
N GLU A 70 10.73 0.15 -0.24
CA GLU A 70 11.04 -0.96 -1.15
C GLU A 70 9.80 -1.43 -1.92
N PHE A 71 8.68 -1.55 -1.21
CA PHE A 71 7.42 -1.97 -1.82
C PHE A 71 6.83 -0.91 -2.74
N LEU A 72 6.98 0.38 -2.43
CA LEU A 72 6.57 1.48 -3.30
C LEU A 72 7.27 1.39 -4.67
N GLU A 73 8.58 1.16 -4.69
CA GLU A 73 9.34 1.02 -5.93
C GLU A 73 8.97 -0.24 -6.71
N TYR A 74 8.68 -1.34 -6.00
CA TYR A 74 8.10 -2.53 -6.62
C TYR A 74 6.72 -2.24 -7.25
N ALA A 75 5.84 -1.53 -6.56
CA ALA A 75 4.52 -1.17 -7.05
C ALA A 75 4.60 -0.25 -8.28
N ARG A 76 5.46 0.77 -8.25
CA ARG A 76 5.74 1.66 -9.40
C ARG A 76 6.11 0.87 -10.66
N ARG A 77 7.05 -0.07 -10.53
CA ARG A 77 7.45 -0.94 -11.66
C ARG A 77 6.31 -1.83 -12.14
N THR A 78 5.56 -2.42 -11.22
CA THR A 78 4.43 -3.30 -11.55
C THR A 78 3.33 -2.56 -12.29
N PHE A 79 2.95 -1.38 -11.83
CA PHE A 79 1.95 -0.55 -12.51
C PHE A 79 2.43 -0.06 -13.87
N ARG A 80 3.71 0.35 -13.99
CA ARG A 80 4.29 0.74 -15.27
C ARG A 80 4.25 -0.40 -16.30
N ARG A 81 4.52 -1.65 -15.88
CA ARG A 81 4.45 -2.83 -16.76
C ARG A 81 3.03 -3.11 -17.28
N ARG A 82 1.99 -2.77 -16.50
CA ARG A 82 0.58 -3.01 -16.89
C ARG A 82 0.10 -2.06 -18.00
N GLY A 83 0.69 -0.86 -18.12
CA GLY A 83 0.51 0.07 -19.24
C GLY A 83 -0.89 0.66 -19.45
N ASN A 84 -1.91 0.18 -18.74
CA ASN A 84 -3.33 0.45 -18.99
C ASN A 84 -4.00 1.36 -17.95
N ILE A 85 -3.23 1.93 -17.02
CA ILE A 85 -3.74 2.83 -15.98
C ILE A 85 -2.97 4.14 -15.98
N TYR A 86 -3.70 5.24 -15.89
CA TYR A 86 -3.10 6.55 -15.63
C TYR A 86 -3.04 6.78 -14.12
N ILE A 87 -1.82 6.71 -13.58
CA ILE A 87 -1.55 7.04 -12.18
C ILE A 87 -1.15 8.51 -12.12
N HIS A 88 -1.94 9.32 -11.41
CA HIS A 88 -1.61 10.71 -11.14
C HIS A 88 -0.50 10.82 -10.11
N ASN A 89 -0.57 10.04 -9.03
CA ASN A 89 0.46 9.99 -8.00
C ASN A 89 0.49 8.62 -7.29
N ILE A 90 1.62 8.27 -6.69
CA ILE A 90 1.74 7.12 -5.78
C ILE A 90 2.64 7.51 -4.59
N ARG A 91 2.12 7.33 -3.38
CA ARG A 91 2.74 7.79 -2.13
C ARG A 91 2.63 6.76 -1.01
N ILE A 92 3.42 6.97 0.03
CA ILE A 92 3.30 6.26 1.31
C ILE A 92 2.53 7.17 2.27
N ASP A 93 1.44 6.68 2.83
CA ASP A 93 0.69 7.33 3.90
C ASP A 93 0.92 6.57 5.21
N VAL A 94 1.32 7.27 6.27
CA VAL A 94 1.42 6.69 7.62
C VAL A 94 0.08 6.86 8.31
N ARG A 95 -0.43 5.77 8.90
CA ARG A 95 -1.71 5.73 9.61
C ARG A 95 -1.51 5.07 10.96
N SER A 96 -2.41 5.37 11.88
CA SER A 96 -2.45 4.73 13.20
C SER A 96 -3.83 4.14 13.45
N SER A 97 -3.90 3.05 14.22
CA SER A 97 -5.16 2.43 14.62
C SER A 97 -5.05 1.80 16.00
N LYS A 98 -6.15 1.84 16.75
CA LYS A 98 -6.31 1.16 18.03
C LYS A 98 -7.05 -0.18 17.92
N HIS A 99 -7.44 -0.59 16.71
CA HIS A 99 -8.16 -1.86 16.52
C HIS A 99 -7.25 -3.05 16.79
N GLN A 100 -7.71 -4.00 17.62
CA GLN A 100 -6.95 -5.15 18.09
C GLN A 100 -6.37 -6.02 16.94
N GLY A 101 -7.09 -6.15 15.83
CA GLY A 101 -6.62 -6.91 14.65
C GLY A 101 -5.60 -6.19 13.76
N THR A 102 -5.27 -4.92 14.04
CA THR A 102 -4.34 -4.14 13.22
C THR A 102 -2.93 -4.73 13.27
N ARG A 103 -2.46 -5.10 14.47
CA ARG A 103 -1.10 -5.65 14.65
C ARG A 103 -0.91 -6.96 13.86
N ASP A 104 -1.89 -7.85 13.93
CA ASP A 104 -1.86 -9.12 13.17
C ASP A 104 -1.93 -8.89 11.66
N LYS A 105 -2.70 -7.89 11.22
CA LYS A 105 -2.75 -7.51 9.82
C LYS A 105 -1.42 -6.94 9.33
N VAL A 106 -0.83 -6.00 10.09
CA VAL A 106 0.49 -5.43 9.82
C VAL A 106 1.53 -6.53 9.66
N ARG A 107 1.57 -7.49 10.59
CA ARG A 107 2.51 -8.62 10.54
C ARG A 107 2.33 -9.45 9.27
N ARG A 108 1.09 -9.91 9.00
CA ARG A 108 0.80 -10.77 7.83
C ARG A 108 1.07 -10.08 6.51
N ASP A 109 0.62 -8.83 6.37
CA ASP A 109 0.81 -8.07 5.13
C ASP A 109 2.29 -7.77 4.90
N SER A 110 3.04 -7.42 5.95
CA SER A 110 4.49 -7.16 5.86
C SER A 110 5.28 -8.41 5.50
N GLU A 111 4.94 -9.57 6.07
CA GLU A 111 5.53 -10.85 5.70
C GLU A 111 5.24 -11.22 4.24
N ALA A 112 4.00 -11.05 3.78
CA ALA A 112 3.64 -11.29 2.38
C ALA A 112 4.41 -10.36 1.42
N ILE A 113 4.59 -9.08 1.78
CA ILE A 113 5.38 -8.13 0.98
C ILE A 113 6.83 -8.58 0.89
N ARG A 114 7.46 -8.98 2.00
CA ARG A 114 8.84 -9.50 1.99
C ARG A 114 8.99 -10.67 1.03
N ASN A 115 8.05 -11.62 1.07
CA ASN A 115 8.06 -12.79 0.19
C ASN A 115 7.95 -12.38 -1.30
N VAL A 116 7.07 -11.44 -1.62
CA VAL A 116 6.94 -10.91 -2.99
C VAL A 116 8.22 -10.21 -3.44
N LEU A 117 8.84 -9.41 -2.58
CA LEU A 117 10.08 -8.69 -2.88
C LEU A 117 11.27 -9.64 -3.05
N ALA A 118 11.36 -10.70 -2.24
CA ALA A 118 12.38 -11.75 -2.36
C ALA A 118 12.25 -12.46 -3.71
N ASN A 119 11.05 -12.93 -4.05
CA ASN A 119 10.78 -13.61 -5.33
C ASN A 119 11.09 -12.74 -6.56
N GLU A 120 10.89 -11.42 -6.49
CA GLU A 120 11.27 -10.50 -7.58
C GLU A 120 12.79 -10.33 -7.69
N LYS A 121 13.54 -10.37 -6.57
CA LYS A 121 15.00 -10.32 -6.58
C LYS A 121 15.57 -11.58 -7.24
N ASP A 122 15.03 -12.76 -6.90
CA ASP A 122 15.46 -14.03 -7.47
C ASP A 122 15.24 -14.09 -8.99
N LYS A 123 14.11 -13.57 -9.48
CA LYS A 123 13.84 -13.45 -10.94
C LYS A 123 14.84 -12.57 -11.69
N LYS A 124 15.54 -11.67 -11.00
CA LYS A 124 16.54 -10.77 -11.60
C LYS A 124 17.96 -11.35 -11.54
N GLN A 125 18.19 -12.40 -10.78
CA GLN A 125 19.43 -13.17 -10.75
C GLN A 125 19.20 -14.47 -11.54
N PRO A 126 19.32 -14.47 -12.88
CA PRO A 126 19.46 -15.73 -13.58
C PRO A 126 20.71 -16.41 -13.04
N SER A 127 20.56 -17.68 -12.69
CA SER A 127 21.62 -18.58 -12.23
C SER A 127 22.91 -18.28 -13.01
N ARG A 128 23.94 -17.79 -12.30
CA ARG A 128 25.31 -17.88 -12.80
C ARG A 128 25.67 -19.37 -12.75
N THR A 129 25.24 -20.10 -13.77
CA THR A 129 25.79 -21.42 -14.06
C THR A 129 27.14 -21.16 -14.71
N VAL A 130 28.20 -21.43 -13.95
CA VAL A 130 29.56 -21.61 -14.46
C VAL A 130 29.73 -23.09 -14.76
#